data_AF-A0A336KTX5-F1
#
_entry.id   AF-A0A336KTX5-F1
#
_cell.length_a   1.000
_cell.length_b   1.000
_cell.length_c   1.000
_cell.angle_alpha   90.00
_cell.angle_beta   90.00
_cell.angle_gamma   90.00
#
_symmetry.space_group_name_H-M   'P 1'
#
loop_
_entity.id
_entity.type
_entity.pdbx_description
1 polymer ?
#
loop_
_entity_poly.entity_id
_entity_poly.type
_entity_poly.pdbx_seq_one_letter_code
_entity_poly.pdbx_strand_id
1 'polypeptide(L)'
;MTCKLNLVECLRDSPSFRLNLEEEERGIDHLETKLDKVVKACQAAVDQGKEFVAAQSAFATSLWDLQKHFQDDKNSHNALAKIIHIIQEMNKFHTTLLDQANRSVLKTLTSFLKKNVKEVKDCKHLFNKVSENMDTALYKNAQVNKNRPLEITETENY
;
A
#
# COMPACT_ATOMS: atom_id res chain seq x y z
N MET A 1 9.52 -6.53 -13.57
CA MET A 1 8.41 -7.36 -14.07
C MET A 1 8.16 -6.96 -15.51
N THR A 2 8.55 -7.79 -16.46
CA THR A 2 8.12 -7.66 -17.86
C THR A 2 6.68 -8.16 -17.93
N CYS A 3 5.77 -7.36 -18.49
CA CYS A 3 4.38 -7.75 -18.65
C CYS A 3 4.30 -9.01 -19.51
N LYS A 4 3.83 -10.13 -18.93
CA LYS A 4 3.65 -11.41 -19.64
C LYS A 4 2.40 -11.42 -20.53
N LEU A 5 1.56 -10.40 -20.46
CA LEU A 5 0.30 -10.34 -21.18
C LEU A 5 0.52 -9.88 -22.62
N ASN A 6 0.16 -10.74 -23.57
CA ASN A 6 0.18 -10.43 -25.00
C ASN A 6 -1.18 -9.86 -25.43
N LEU A 7 -1.20 -8.59 -25.85
CA LEU A 7 -2.41 -7.90 -26.28
C LEU A 7 -3.04 -8.50 -27.55
N VAL A 8 -2.27 -9.15 -28.41
CA VAL A 8 -2.80 -9.86 -29.58
C VAL A 8 -3.59 -11.09 -29.15
N GLU A 9 -3.11 -11.81 -28.13
CA GLU A 9 -3.81 -12.96 -27.55
C GLU A 9 -5.02 -12.54 -26.71
N CYS A 10 -5.01 -11.33 -26.14
CA CYS A 10 -6.17 -10.71 -25.50
C CYS A 10 -7.35 -10.57 -26.50
N LEU A 11 -7.09 -10.09 -27.72
CA LEU A 11 -8.12 -9.98 -28.76
C LEU A 11 -8.67 -11.33 -29.22
N ARG A 12 -7.86 -12.39 -29.14
CA ARG A 12 -8.25 -13.76 -29.51
C ARG A 12 -8.97 -14.49 -28.39
N ASP A 13 -8.97 -13.90 -27.20
CA ASP A 13 -9.48 -14.49 -25.97
C ASP A 13 -9.02 -15.94 -25.74
N SER A 14 -7.73 -16.20 -25.97
CA SER A 14 -7.23 -17.58 -25.94
C SER A 14 -7.21 -18.13 -24.50
N PRO A 15 -7.43 -19.46 -24.30
CA PRO A 15 -7.33 -20.08 -22.98
C PRO A 15 -5.97 -19.80 -22.29
N SER A 16 -4.89 -19.78 -23.07
CA SER A 16 -3.55 -19.45 -22.58
C SER A 16 -3.45 -18.00 -22.09
N PHE A 17 -4.10 -17.05 -22.77
CA PHE A 17 -4.18 -15.66 -22.30
C PHE A 17 -4.92 -15.57 -20.96
N ARG A 18 -6.06 -16.24 -20.83
CA ARG A 18 -6.85 -16.26 -19.57
C ARG A 18 -6.06 -16.83 -18.40
N LEU A 19 -5.32 -17.92 -18.61
CA LEU A 19 -4.45 -18.50 -17.57
C LEU A 19 -3.34 -17.54 -17.12
N ASN A 20 -2.68 -16.87 -18.07
CA ASN A 20 -1.63 -15.89 -17.77
C ASN A 20 -2.20 -14.67 -17.05
N LEU A 21 -3.39 -14.19 -17.46
CA LEU A 21 -4.09 -13.09 -16.80
C LEU A 21 -4.40 -13.44 -15.34
N GLU A 22 -4.95 -14.63 -15.09
CA GLU A 22 -5.25 -15.08 -13.74
C GLU A 22 -3.97 -15.20 -12.87
N GLU A 23 -2.84 -15.62 -13.44
CA GLU A 23 -1.55 -15.64 -12.73
C GLU A 23 -1.10 -14.24 -12.31
N GLU A 24 -1.15 -13.27 -13.22
CA GLU A 24 -0.77 -11.88 -12.93
C GLU A 24 -1.72 -11.25 -11.90
N GLU A 25 -3.02 -11.51 -11.99
CA GLU A 25 -4.02 -11.05 -11.02
C GLU A 25 -3.76 -11.60 -9.61
N ARG A 26 -3.49 -12.91 -9.48
CA ARG A 26 -3.06 -13.52 -8.20
C ARG A 26 -1.77 -12.89 -7.69
N GLY A 27 -0.85 -12.54 -8.59
CA GLY A 27 0.39 -11.82 -8.26
C GLY A 27 0.11 -10.46 -7.62
N ILE A 28 -0.87 -9.72 -8.12
CA ILE A 28 -1.27 -8.42 -7.59
C ILE A 28 -1.92 -8.57 -6.20
N ASP A 29 -2.84 -9.52 -6.02
CA ASP A 29 -3.46 -9.78 -4.71
C ASP A 29 -2.42 -10.21 -3.66
N HIS A 30 -1.42 -11.00 -4.07
CA HIS A 30 -0.29 -11.36 -3.21
C HIS A 30 0.56 -10.15 -2.84
N LEU A 31 0.89 -9.30 -3.82
CA LEU A 31 1.65 -8.07 -3.61
C LEU A 31 0.91 -7.12 -2.65
N GLU A 32 -0.39 -6.91 -2.84
CA GLU A 32 -1.26 -6.11 -1.97
C GLU A 32 -1.15 -6.59 -0.51
N THR A 33 -1.29 -7.90 -0.28
CA THR A 33 -1.20 -8.50 1.05
C THR A 33 0.18 -8.30 1.69
N LYS A 34 1.25 -8.40 0.90
CA LYS A 34 2.62 -8.21 1.40
C LYS A 34 2.89 -6.74 1.73
N LEU A 35 2.44 -5.82 0.88
CA LEU A 35 2.59 -4.38 1.10
C LEU A 35 1.77 -3.91 2.32
N ASP A 36 0.55 -4.40 2.50
CA ASP A 36 -0.27 -4.10 3.68
C ASP A 36 0.44 -4.52 4.99
N LYS A 37 1.07 -5.70 5.00
CA LYS A 37 1.88 -6.16 6.14
C LYS A 37 3.07 -5.23 6.42
N VAL A 38 3.77 -4.77 5.37
CA VAL A 38 4.89 -3.82 5.51
C VAL A 38 4.41 -2.48 6.07
N VAL A 39 3.29 -1.96 5.57
CA VAL A 39 2.67 -0.72 6.08
C VAL A 39 2.33 -0.86 7.56
N LYS A 40 1.67 -1.94 7.95
CA LYS A 40 1.31 -2.20 9.36
C LYS A 40 2.55 -2.32 10.26
N ALA A 41 3.57 -3.03 9.81
CA ALA A 41 4.82 -3.16 10.56
C ALA A 41 5.54 -1.81 10.75
N CYS A 42 5.61 -1.00 9.69
CA CYS A 42 6.20 0.34 9.77
C CYS A 42 5.38 1.27 10.67
N GLN A 43 4.05 1.17 10.65
CA GLN A 43 3.16 1.96 11.50
C GLN A 43 3.41 1.64 12.98
N ALA A 44 3.44 0.35 13.32
CA ALA A 44 3.75 -0.10 14.67
C ALA A 44 5.15 0.38 15.14
N ALA A 45 6.16 0.30 14.28
CA ALA A 45 7.50 0.79 14.58
C ALA A 45 7.53 2.32 14.81
N VAL A 46 6.78 3.09 14.00
CA VAL A 46 6.67 4.55 14.16
C VAL A 46 5.99 4.90 15.47
N ASP A 47 4.92 4.20 15.84
CA ASP A 47 4.16 4.49 17.05
C ASP A 47 4.96 4.13 18.32
N GLN A 48 5.61 2.96 18.35
CA GLN A 48 6.55 2.59 19.41
C GLN A 48 7.73 3.57 19.51
N GLY A 49 8.24 4.05 18.37
CA GLY A 49 9.28 5.06 18.35
C GLY A 49 8.86 6.39 18.98
N LYS A 50 7.60 6.82 18.79
CA LYS A 50 7.07 8.03 19.45
C LYS A 50 6.97 7.85 20.96
N GLU A 51 6.51 6.68 21.42
CA GLU A 51 6.48 6.35 22.85
C GLU A 51 7.89 6.37 23.46
N PHE A 52 8.87 5.82 22.75
CA PHE A 52 10.27 5.88 23.17
C PHE A 52 10.80 7.31 23.30
N VAL A 53 10.52 8.18 22.31
CA VAL A 53 10.89 9.60 22.37
C VAL A 53 10.19 10.33 23.53
N ALA A 54 8.93 9.98 23.82
CA ALA A 54 8.22 10.52 24.98
C ALA A 54 8.88 10.09 26.30
N ALA A 55 9.24 8.81 26.44
CA ALA A 55 9.96 8.30 27.60
C ALA A 55 11.34 8.96 27.78
N GLN A 56 12.10 9.12 26.69
CA GLN A 56 13.38 9.86 26.68
C GLN A 56 13.20 11.31 27.14
N SER A 57 12.11 11.96 26.72
CA SER A 57 11.82 13.34 27.11
C SER A 57 11.51 13.44 28.60
N ALA A 58 10.70 12.52 29.15
CA ALA A 58 10.42 12.46 30.58
C ALA A 58 11.69 12.19 31.41
N PHE A 59 12.60 11.34 30.90
CA PHE A 59 13.90 11.10 31.50
C PHE A 59 14.76 12.38 31.52
N ALA A 60 14.83 13.11 30.40
CA ALA A 60 15.53 14.39 30.34
C ALA A 60 14.96 15.43 31.32
N THR A 61 13.63 15.48 31.49
CA THR A 61 12.99 16.34 32.51
C THR A 61 13.41 15.95 33.92
N SER A 62 13.44 14.66 34.23
CA SER A 62 13.88 14.17 35.56
C SER A 62 15.35 14.54 35.84
N LEU A 63 16.22 14.44 34.84
CA LEU A 63 17.60 14.89 34.94
C LEU A 63 17.70 16.41 35.15
N TRP A 64 16.82 17.18 34.51
CA TRP A 64 16.77 18.63 34.69
C TRP A 64 16.33 19.02 36.10
N ASP A 65 15.37 18.31 36.69
CA ASP A 65 14.99 18.52 38.09
C ASP A 65 16.13 18.14 39.05
N LEU A 66 16.86 17.06 38.77
CA LEU A 66 18.07 16.71 39.51
C LEU A 66 19.16 17.78 39.36
N GLN A 67 19.34 18.35 38.16
CA GLN A 67 20.32 19.40 37.90
C GLN A 67 20.06 20.65 38.78
N LYS A 68 18.78 20.96 39.10
CA LYS A 68 18.44 22.03 40.04
C LYS A 68 18.86 21.75 41.47
N HIS A 69 19.01 20.49 41.88
CA HIS A 69 19.52 20.18 43.21
C HIS A 69 20.99 20.62 43.35
N PHE A 70 21.75 20.52 42.26
CA PHE A 70 23.18 20.84 42.22
C PHE A 70 23.48 22.30 41.80
N GLN A 71 22.58 23.25 42.06
CA GLN A 71 22.77 24.66 41.65
C GLN A 71 24.09 25.27 42.16
N ASP A 72 24.51 24.90 43.37
CA ASP A 72 25.73 25.41 44.00
C ASP A 72 27.00 24.63 43.59
N ASP A 73 26.86 23.41 43.06
CA ASP A 73 27.97 22.62 42.53
C ASP A 73 28.02 22.73 41.00
N LYS A 74 28.83 23.70 40.53
CA LYS A 74 29.02 23.97 39.10
C LYS A 74 29.48 22.73 38.31
N ASN A 75 30.26 21.83 38.90
CA ASN A 75 30.77 20.66 38.17
C ASN A 75 29.64 19.68 37.87
N SER A 76 28.89 19.29 38.91
CA SER A 76 27.74 18.38 38.77
C SER A 76 26.63 19.00 37.93
N HIS A 77 26.34 20.29 38.13
CA HIS A 77 25.37 21.03 37.33
C HIS A 77 25.70 20.99 35.82
N ASN A 78 26.94 21.31 35.46
CA ASN A 78 27.38 21.32 34.07
C ASN A 78 27.45 19.92 33.45
N ALA A 79 27.79 18.90 34.25
CA ALA A 79 27.78 17.51 33.79
C ALA A 79 26.35 17.05 33.42
N LEU A 80 25.37 17.32 34.29
CA LEU A 80 23.96 17.01 34.04
C LEU A 80 23.41 17.80 32.84
N ALA A 81 23.76 19.09 32.72
CA ALA A 81 23.39 19.92 31.57
C ALA A 81 23.83 19.29 30.23
N LYS A 82 25.06 18.78 30.16
CA LYS A 82 25.60 18.11 28.96
C LYS A 82 24.82 16.84 28.63
N ILE A 83 24.49 16.02 29.63
CA ILE A 83 23.72 14.79 29.44
C ILE A 83 22.32 15.10 28.90
N ILE A 84 21.63 16.08 29.51
CA ILE A 84 20.31 16.53 29.06
C ILE A 84 20.37 17.00 27.60
N HIS A 85 21.39 17.79 27.25
CA HIS A 85 21.57 18.28 25.89
C HIS A 85 21.77 17.13 24.89
N ILE A 86 22.59 16.14 25.21
CA ILE A 86 22.81 14.95 24.36
C ILE A 86 21.49 14.19 24.13
N ILE A 87 20.69 13.99 25.18
CA ILE A 87 19.40 13.30 25.08
C ILE A 87 18.43 14.10 24.20
N GLN A 88 18.38 15.42 24.36
CA GLN A 88 17.54 16.29 23.55
C GLN A 88 17.93 16.25 22.06
N GLU A 89 19.23 16.28 21.75
CA GLU A 89 19.72 16.13 20.37
C GLU A 89 19.34 14.76 19.79
N MET A 90 19.54 13.68 20.55
CA MET A 90 19.13 12.34 20.11
C MET A 90 17.62 12.25 19.84
N ASN A 91 16.79 12.88 20.68
CA ASN A 91 15.33 12.94 20.46
C ASN A 91 14.97 13.69 19.16
N LYS A 92 15.71 14.72 18.77
CA LYS A 92 15.50 15.41 17.49
C LYS A 92 15.81 14.49 16.30
N PHE A 93 16.91 13.72 16.37
CA PHE A 93 17.25 12.74 15.33
C PHE A 93 16.19 11.64 15.23
N HIS A 94 15.77 11.06 16.36
CA HIS A 94 14.69 10.06 16.36
C HIS A 94 13.39 10.63 15.80
N THR A 95 12.97 11.83 16.21
CA THR A 95 11.74 12.45 15.69
C THR A 95 11.81 12.65 14.18
N THR A 96 12.96 13.10 13.65
CA THR A 96 13.18 13.25 12.21
C THR A 96 13.10 11.92 11.48
N LEU A 97 13.73 10.88 12.02
CA LEU A 97 13.68 9.53 11.46
C LEU A 97 12.23 8.99 11.40
N LEU A 98 11.46 9.18 12.47
CA LEU A 98 10.07 8.73 12.55
C LEU A 98 9.16 9.48 11.56
N ASP A 99 9.33 10.81 11.42
CA ASP A 99 8.59 11.58 10.41
C ASP A 99 8.95 11.12 8.99
N GLN A 100 10.24 10.88 8.74
CA GLN A 100 10.68 10.38 7.45
C GLN A 100 10.11 8.99 7.14
N ALA A 101 10.14 8.05 8.08
CA ALA A 101 9.52 6.72 7.92
C ALA A 101 8.01 6.82 7.65
N ASN A 102 7.32 7.71 8.37
CA ASN A 102 5.89 7.94 8.16
C ASN A 102 5.60 8.51 6.76
N ARG A 103 6.41 9.43 6.26
CA ARG A 103 6.21 10.01 4.92
C ARG A 103 6.63 9.07 3.80
N SER A 104 7.84 8.52 3.88
CA SER A 104 8.45 7.78 2.77
C SER A 104 7.86 6.39 2.63
N VAL A 105 7.57 5.70 3.74
CA VAL A 105 7.04 4.34 3.73
C VAL A 105 5.53 4.37 3.86
N LEU A 106 4.99 4.90 4.97
CA LEU A 106 3.56 4.76 5.26
C LEU A 106 2.69 5.50 4.24
N LYS A 107 2.93 6.81 4.03
CA LYS A 107 2.10 7.58 3.08
C LYS A 107 2.26 7.07 1.66
N THR A 108 3.48 6.82 1.20
CA THR A 108 3.74 6.37 -0.17
C THR A 108 3.09 5.02 -0.46
N LEU A 109 3.35 4.00 0.38
CA LEU A 109 2.81 2.65 0.17
C LEU A 109 1.29 2.62 0.37
N THR A 110 0.75 3.32 1.37
CA THR A 110 -0.70 3.43 1.56
C THR A 110 -1.37 4.09 0.35
N SER A 111 -0.76 5.14 -0.22
CA SER A 111 -1.28 5.79 -1.42
C SER A 111 -1.23 4.85 -2.63
N PHE A 112 -0.14 4.11 -2.80
CA PHE A 112 -0.01 3.14 -3.88
C PHE A 112 -1.09 2.04 -3.80
N LEU A 113 -1.33 1.49 -2.62
CA LEU A 113 -2.39 0.51 -2.39
C LEU A 113 -3.78 1.10 -2.69
N LYS A 114 -4.08 2.29 -2.17
CA LYS A 114 -5.41 2.90 -2.33
C LYS A 114 -5.70 3.42 -3.73
N LYS A 115 -4.67 3.77 -4.50
CA LYS A 115 -4.82 4.33 -5.84
C LYS A 115 -4.53 3.29 -6.91
N ASN A 116 -3.28 2.84 -7.02
CA ASN A 116 -2.82 2.02 -8.13
C ASN A 116 -3.36 0.59 -8.05
N VAL A 117 -3.26 -0.06 -6.88
CA VAL A 117 -3.77 -1.43 -6.73
C VAL A 117 -5.29 -1.45 -6.88
N LYS A 118 -5.98 -0.48 -6.24
CA LYS A 118 -7.43 -0.32 -6.40
C LYS A 118 -7.84 -0.11 -7.86
N GLU A 119 -7.17 0.78 -8.59
CA GLU A 119 -7.44 1.06 -10.00
C GLU A 119 -7.31 -0.20 -10.87
N VAL A 120 -6.27 -1.02 -10.65
CA VAL A 120 -6.12 -2.28 -11.38
C VAL A 120 -7.26 -3.26 -11.07
N LYS A 121 -7.72 -3.33 -9.81
CA LYS A 121 -8.86 -4.17 -9.42
C LYS A 121 -10.18 -3.68 -10.01
N ASP A 122 -10.38 -2.35 -10.06
CA ASP A 122 -11.54 -1.75 -10.72
C ASP A 122 -11.54 -2.06 -12.24
N CYS A 123 -10.38 -1.99 -12.89
CA CYS A 123 -10.21 -2.40 -14.29
C CYS A 123 -10.49 -3.90 -14.49
N LYS A 124 -10.01 -4.77 -13.60
CA LYS A 124 -10.33 -6.21 -13.60
C LYS A 124 -11.83 -6.45 -13.51
N HIS A 125 -12.52 -5.75 -12.61
CA HIS A 125 -13.98 -5.87 -12.46
C HIS A 125 -14.71 -5.46 -13.73
N LEU A 126 -14.29 -4.36 -14.37
CA LEU A 126 -14.85 -3.94 -15.65
C LEU A 126 -14.61 -4.97 -16.75
N PHE A 127 -13.38 -5.49 -16.84
CA PHE A 127 -13.01 -6.51 -17.82
C PHE A 127 -13.87 -7.77 -17.69
N ASN A 128 -14.04 -8.28 -16.46
CA ASN A 128 -14.88 -9.45 -16.19
C ASN A 128 -16.34 -9.21 -16.59
N LYS A 129 -16.90 -8.04 -16.27
CA LYS A 129 -18.26 -7.69 -16.65
C LYS A 129 -18.45 -7.66 -18.18
N VAL A 130 -17.49 -7.11 -18.92
CA VAL A 130 -17.54 -7.10 -20.39
C VAL A 130 -17.43 -8.52 -20.94
N SER A 131 -16.54 -9.34 -20.36
CA SER A 131 -16.40 -10.75 -20.71
C SER A 131 -17.70 -11.54 -20.52
N GLU A 132 -18.35 -11.42 -19.36
CA GLU A 132 -19.62 -12.10 -19.06
C GLU A 132 -20.76 -11.67 -20.00
N ASN A 133 -20.80 -10.38 -20.36
CA ASN A 133 -21.76 -9.87 -21.34
C ASN A 133 -21.52 -10.46 -22.74
N MET A 134 -20.26 -10.58 -23.15
CA MET A 134 -19.88 -11.19 -24.43
C MET A 134 -20.29 -12.67 -24.47
N ASP A 135 -19.99 -13.43 -23.40
CA ASP A 135 -20.40 -14.84 -23.30
C ASP A 135 -21.92 -15.00 -23.40
N THR A 136 -22.66 -14.10 -22.74
CA THR A 136 -24.13 -14.07 -22.81
C THR A 136 -24.63 -13.76 -24.22
N ALA A 137 -24.00 -12.82 -24.93
CA ALA A 137 -24.37 -12.47 -26.30
C ALA A 137 -24.09 -13.62 -27.27
N LEU A 138 -22.92 -14.26 -27.17
CA LEU A 138 -22.55 -15.43 -27.96
C LEU A 138 -23.51 -16.61 -27.72
N TYR A 139 -23.89 -16.85 -26.45
CA TYR A 139 -24.84 -17.90 -26.11
C TYR A 139 -26.23 -17.66 -26.72
N LYS A 140 -26.71 -16.41 -26.70
CA LYS A 140 -27.97 -16.03 -27.37
C LYS A 140 -27.88 -16.16 -28.88
N ASN A 141 -26.80 -15.69 -29.49
CA ASN A 141 -26.57 -15.79 -30.94
C ASN A 141 -26.56 -17.25 -31.41
N ALA A 142 -25.90 -18.15 -30.65
CA ALA A 142 -25.85 -19.58 -30.96
C ALA A 142 -27.24 -20.27 -30.92
N GLN A 143 -28.23 -19.69 -30.26
CA GLN A 143 -29.60 -20.22 -30.16
C GLN A 143 -30.54 -19.71 -31.25
N VAL A 144 -30.11 -18.76 -32.10
CA VAL A 144 -30.94 -18.21 -33.18
C VAL A 144 -31.33 -19.32 -34.15
N ASN A 145 -32.63 -19.47 -34.37
CA ASN A 145 -33.15 -20.46 -35.30
C ASN A 145 -32.88 -20.02 -36.75
N LYS A 146 -32.04 -20.79 -37.47
CA LYS A 146 -31.62 -20.50 -38.86
C LYS A 146 -32.78 -20.40 -39.86
N ASN A 147 -33.99 -20.80 -39.50
CA ASN A 147 -35.18 -20.78 -40.36
C ASN A 147 -36.01 -19.47 -40.26
N ARG A 148 -35.58 -18.47 -39.47
CA ARG A 148 -36.27 -17.16 -39.34
C ARG A 148 -35.33 -15.98 -39.66
N PRO A 149 -35.36 -15.44 -40.90
CA PRO A 149 -34.40 -14.41 -41.33
C PRO A 149 -34.47 -13.07 -40.58
N LEU A 150 -35.58 -12.76 -39.93
CA LEU A 150 -35.75 -11.52 -39.13
C LEU A 150 -35.03 -11.57 -37.77
N GLU A 151 -34.82 -12.75 -37.18
CA GLU A 151 -34.12 -12.88 -35.89
C GLU A 151 -32.59 -12.81 -36.06
N ILE A 152 -32.08 -13.07 -37.27
CA ILE A 152 -30.64 -13.05 -37.62
C ILE A 152 -30.10 -11.62 -37.64
N THR A 153 -30.89 -10.67 -38.16
CA THR A 153 -30.47 -9.25 -38.33
C THR A 153 -30.46 -8.46 -37.01
N GLU A 154 -31.23 -8.87 -35.99
CA GLU A 154 -31.18 -8.25 -34.66
C GLU A 154 -29.98 -8.72 -33.82
N THR A 155 -29.47 -9.93 -34.07
CA THR A 155 -28.30 -10.48 -33.34
C THR A 155 -26.94 -10.13 -33.96
N GLU A 156 -26.89 -9.63 -35.19
CA GLU A 156 -25.63 -9.15 -35.83
C GLU A 156 -25.22 -7.74 -35.37
N ASN A 157 -26.11 -7.01 -34.70
CA ASN A 157 -25.90 -5.62 -34.27
C ASN A 157 -25.46 -5.49 -32.80
N TYR A 158 -25.14 -6.60 -32.12
CA TYR A 158 -24.66 -6.65 -30.73
C TYR A 158 -23.22 -7.14 -30.63
#